data_AF-A0A2E8IZJ2-F1
#
_entry.id   AF-A0A2E8IZJ2-F1
#
_cell.length_a   1.000
_cell.length_b   1.000
_cell.length_c   1.000
_cell.angle_alpha   90.00
_cell.angle_beta   90.00
_cell.angle_gamma   90.00
#
_symmetry.space_group_name_H-M   'P 1'
#
loop_
_entity.id
_entity.type
_entity.pdbx_description
1 polymer ?
#
loop_
_entity_poly.entity_id
_entity_poly.type
_entity_poly.pdbx_seq_one_letter_code
_entity_poly.pdbx_strand_id
1 'polypeptide(L)'
;MNKTSDFEGWNHIDWEIELDTLEFDLAAIRAHNENNPLVKEIWTQWPIEMDGIIHLPLGYISKKGHKESKLSSEEIDQLKNHWLEFAQFIWQSPNIELEGNTFTVSGNHGTIFSFDANIEFSVWLPPKTSSRHIQALRAIRKGARNRGDLDNHIIYMEASIATWKFEIKGFEEELGFCDFPSHIEGLEVKQFEHWSTHLYAEQASFPNSLQALIQIMIEDESIWLKLHAQELARRVELEEWNRKWPNGRPDDWMYL
;
A
#
# COMPACT_ATOMS: atom_id res chain seq x y z
N MET A 1 12.05 44.92 15.36
CA MET A 1 13.01 43.81 15.47
C MET A 1 12.22 42.61 15.99
N ASN A 2 11.99 41.50 15.30
CA ASN A 2 12.37 41.02 13.97
C ASN A 2 11.08 40.62 13.25
N LYS A 3 10.98 40.89 11.95
CA LYS A 3 10.04 40.15 11.09
C LYS A 3 10.53 38.70 11.16
N THR A 4 9.79 37.82 11.83
CA THR A 4 9.86 36.39 11.52
C THR A 4 9.71 36.29 10.02
N SER A 5 10.74 35.83 9.32
CA SER A 5 10.57 35.48 7.91
C SER A 5 9.45 34.47 7.87
N ASP A 6 8.37 34.78 7.17
CA ASP A 6 7.31 33.81 6.92
C ASP A 6 7.99 32.60 6.26
N PHE A 7 8.04 31.48 6.96
CA PHE A 7 8.66 30.27 6.45
C PHE A 7 7.76 29.74 5.34
N GLU A 8 8.26 29.73 4.12
CA GLU A 8 7.54 29.28 2.93
C GLU A 8 7.98 27.83 2.60
N GLY A 9 7.18 26.85 3.02
CA GLY A 9 7.49 25.43 2.85
C GLY A 9 7.68 25.01 1.38
N TRP A 10 6.99 25.66 0.44
CA TRP A 10 7.09 25.35 -0.99
C TRP A 10 8.50 25.54 -1.58
N ASN A 11 9.35 26.37 -0.95
CA ASN A 11 10.70 26.64 -1.43
C ASN A 11 11.65 25.45 -1.19
N HIS A 12 11.21 24.47 -0.39
CA HIS A 12 11.96 23.28 -0.02
C HIS A 12 11.39 22.00 -0.68
N ILE A 13 10.43 22.15 -1.59
CA ILE A 13 9.88 21.02 -2.36
C ILE A 13 10.78 20.75 -3.55
N ASP A 14 11.07 19.47 -3.78
CA ASP A 14 11.64 19.02 -5.04
C ASP A 14 10.53 18.95 -6.10
N TRP A 15 10.55 19.91 -7.02
CA TRP A 15 9.56 20.03 -8.09
C TRP A 15 9.85 19.12 -9.28
N GLU A 16 10.94 18.34 -9.24
CA GLU A 16 11.21 17.30 -10.24
C GLU A 16 10.40 16.02 -9.99
N ILE A 17 9.86 15.85 -8.77
CA ILE A 17 8.96 14.74 -8.41
C ILE A 17 7.60 14.92 -9.12
N GLU A 18 7.06 13.83 -9.66
CA GLU A 18 5.79 13.83 -10.38
C GLU A 18 4.60 14.15 -9.44
N LEU A 19 3.82 15.18 -9.80
CA LEU A 19 2.79 15.80 -8.94
C LEU A 19 1.63 14.86 -8.54
N ASP A 20 1.38 13.78 -9.28
CA ASP A 20 0.28 12.84 -9.02
C ASP A 20 0.72 11.58 -8.26
N THR A 21 1.84 11.67 -7.56
CA THR A 21 2.44 10.58 -6.79
C THR A 21 2.35 10.80 -5.28
N LEU A 22 2.35 9.69 -4.53
CA LEU A 22 2.47 9.72 -3.08
C LEU A 22 3.79 10.34 -2.64
N GLU A 23 4.89 10.11 -3.38
CA GLU A 23 6.19 10.73 -3.12
C GLU A 23 6.08 12.25 -3.08
N PHE A 24 5.39 12.87 -4.05
CA PHE A 24 5.19 14.32 -4.07
C PHE A 24 4.39 14.79 -2.85
N ASP A 25 3.28 14.11 -2.52
CA ASP A 25 2.44 14.47 -1.39
C ASP A 25 3.21 14.40 -0.05
N LEU A 26 4.04 13.37 0.15
CA LEU A 26 4.88 13.23 1.35
C LEU A 26 6.05 14.23 1.35
N ALA A 27 6.64 14.51 0.20
CA ALA A 27 7.69 15.53 0.05
C ALA A 27 7.16 16.93 0.38
N ALA A 28 5.93 17.25 -0.03
CA ALA A 28 5.27 18.50 0.32
C ALA A 28 5.05 18.62 1.83
N ILE A 29 4.58 17.56 2.49
CA ILE A 29 4.45 17.50 3.95
C ILE A 29 5.81 17.73 4.63
N ARG A 30 6.84 17.01 4.18
CA ARG A 30 8.21 17.12 4.70
C ARG A 30 8.74 18.54 4.58
N ALA A 31 8.61 19.16 3.41
CA ALA A 31 9.10 20.51 3.14
C ALA A 31 8.50 21.55 4.11
N HIS A 32 7.25 21.37 4.53
CA HIS A 32 6.55 22.25 5.47
C HIS A 32 6.91 22.01 6.95
N ASN A 33 7.60 20.91 7.27
CA ASN A 33 7.94 20.52 8.64
C ASN A 33 9.45 20.47 8.91
N GLU A 34 10.24 19.79 8.08
CA GLU A 34 11.67 19.55 8.35
C GLU A 34 12.48 20.84 8.48
N ASN A 35 12.25 21.80 7.57
CA ASN A 35 12.98 23.07 7.55
C ASN A 35 12.27 24.19 8.31
N ASN A 36 11.11 23.90 8.91
CA ASN A 36 10.27 24.90 9.54
C ASN A 36 10.79 25.23 10.96
N PRO A 37 11.26 26.46 11.23
CA PRO A 37 11.82 26.82 12.54
C PRO A 37 10.78 26.80 13.67
N LEU A 38 9.48 26.76 13.34
CA LEU A 38 8.39 26.67 14.31
C LEU A 38 8.03 25.22 14.65
N VAL A 39 8.46 24.27 13.83
CA VAL A 39 8.25 22.83 14.04
C VAL A 39 9.46 22.27 14.78
N LYS A 40 9.18 21.50 15.83
CA LYS A 40 10.23 20.84 16.62
C LYS A 40 10.45 19.42 16.09
N GLU A 41 10.63 18.46 16.98
CA GLU A 41 10.87 17.05 16.63
C GLU A 41 9.65 16.36 16.03
N ILE A 42 8.43 16.83 16.26
CA ILE A 42 7.19 16.20 15.79
C ILE A 42 6.56 17.06 14.70
N TRP A 43 6.27 16.44 13.55
CA TRP A 43 5.63 17.11 12.42
C TRP A 43 4.16 17.41 12.73
N THR A 44 3.76 18.66 12.54
CA THR A 44 2.45 19.18 12.95
C THR A 44 1.83 20.16 11.95
N GLN A 45 2.60 20.60 10.95
CA GLN A 45 2.15 21.61 9.99
C GLN A 45 1.66 20.94 8.71
N TRP A 46 0.38 21.12 8.42
CA TRP A 46 -0.21 20.70 7.15
C TRP A 46 0.10 21.74 6.06
N PRO A 47 0.44 21.35 4.82
CA PRO A 47 0.72 22.28 3.72
C PRO A 47 -0.57 22.90 3.15
N ILE A 48 -1.22 23.80 3.90
CA ILE A 48 -2.51 24.43 3.54
C ILE A 48 -2.43 25.17 2.20
N GLU A 49 -1.29 25.78 1.88
CA GLU A 49 -1.09 26.54 0.63
C GLU A 49 -1.06 25.63 -0.60
N MET A 50 -0.86 24.33 -0.41
CA MET A 50 -0.85 23.30 -1.45
C MET A 50 -2.21 22.62 -1.62
N ASP A 51 -3.26 23.12 -0.94
CA ASP A 51 -4.62 22.62 -1.06
C ASP A 51 -5.09 22.68 -2.54
N GLY A 52 -5.29 21.50 -3.13
CA GLY A 52 -5.67 21.34 -4.54
C GLY A 52 -4.53 20.92 -5.48
N ILE A 53 -3.31 20.78 -4.97
CA ILE A 53 -2.19 20.10 -5.64
C ILE A 53 -1.99 18.73 -5.02
N ILE A 54 -1.94 18.66 -3.68
CA ILE A 54 -1.79 17.38 -2.97
C ILE A 54 -3.10 16.58 -3.01
N HIS A 55 -2.98 15.26 -3.15
CA HIS A 55 -4.12 14.33 -3.17
C HIS A 55 -4.52 13.90 -1.75
N LEU A 56 -3.56 13.88 -0.83
CA LEU A 56 -3.79 13.68 0.60
C LEU A 56 -4.65 14.82 1.20
N PRO A 57 -5.42 14.53 2.27
CA PRO A 57 -5.51 13.26 2.98
C PRO A 57 -6.48 12.25 2.35
N LEU A 58 -7.29 12.67 1.36
CA LEU A 58 -8.41 11.88 0.83
C LEU A 58 -8.05 10.93 -0.33
N GLY A 59 -6.85 11.09 -0.89
CA GLY A 59 -6.38 10.29 -2.04
C GLY A 59 -6.97 10.73 -3.39
N TYR A 60 -7.67 11.86 -3.44
CA TYR A 60 -8.15 12.47 -4.68
C TYR A 60 -8.44 13.96 -4.47
N ILE A 61 -8.25 14.75 -5.53
CA ILE A 61 -8.63 16.16 -5.56
C ILE A 61 -10.12 16.26 -5.92
N SER A 62 -10.94 16.79 -5.01
CA SER A 62 -12.36 16.97 -5.29
C SER A 62 -12.58 18.02 -6.39
N LYS A 63 -13.39 17.71 -7.40
CA LYS A 63 -13.80 18.70 -8.40
C LYS A 63 -14.83 19.66 -7.79
N LYS A 64 -14.67 20.97 -8.02
CA LYS A 64 -15.65 22.00 -7.62
C LYS A 64 -17.07 21.58 -8.03
N GLY A 65 -17.97 21.44 -7.05
CA GLY A 65 -19.38 21.12 -7.26
C GLY A 65 -19.77 19.65 -7.05
N HIS A 66 -18.83 18.74 -6.78
CA HIS A 66 -19.17 17.41 -6.26
C HIS A 66 -19.38 17.47 -4.74
N LYS A 67 -20.42 16.76 -4.26
CA LYS A 67 -20.78 16.69 -2.84
C LYS A 67 -19.55 16.37 -2.00
N GLU A 68 -19.39 17.18 -0.96
CA GLU A 68 -18.39 17.12 0.09
C GLU A 68 -18.08 15.67 0.50
N SER A 69 -16.81 15.44 0.84
CA SER A 69 -16.35 14.18 1.43
C SER A 69 -17.38 13.61 2.39
N LYS A 70 -17.59 12.29 2.37
CA LYS A 70 -18.46 11.64 3.38
C LYS A 70 -17.92 11.78 4.80
N LEU A 71 -16.66 12.19 4.94
CA LEU A 71 -15.98 12.36 6.21
C LEU A 71 -16.28 13.73 6.81
N SER A 72 -16.42 13.78 8.14
CA SER A 72 -16.52 15.03 8.88
C SER A 72 -15.20 15.81 8.86
N SER A 73 -15.24 17.08 9.23
CA SER A 73 -14.03 17.89 9.40
C SER A 73 -13.05 17.27 10.41
N GLU A 74 -13.57 16.72 11.51
CA GLU A 74 -12.74 16.07 12.53
C GLU A 74 -12.04 14.82 11.99
N GLU A 75 -12.75 14.01 11.18
CA GLU A 75 -12.16 12.82 10.55
C GLU A 75 -11.07 13.18 9.54
N ILE A 76 -11.25 14.27 8.80
CA ILE A 76 -10.25 14.79 7.86
C ILE A 76 -9.01 15.26 8.63
N ASP A 77 -9.18 16.03 9.70
CA ASP A 77 -8.08 16.54 10.51
C ASP A 77 -7.32 15.40 11.21
N GLN A 78 -8.03 14.38 11.67
CA GLN A 78 -7.40 13.17 12.21
C GLN A 78 -6.58 12.45 11.12
N LEU A 79 -7.10 12.33 9.90
CA LEU A 79 -6.39 11.69 8.80
C LEU A 79 -5.14 12.49 8.38
N LYS A 80 -5.21 13.82 8.40
CA LYS A 80 -4.03 14.69 8.21
C LYS A 80 -2.94 14.39 9.24
N ASN A 81 -3.31 14.26 10.52
CA ASN A 81 -2.35 13.92 11.57
C ASN A 81 -1.70 12.56 11.34
N HIS A 82 -2.47 11.53 10.97
CA HIS A 82 -1.90 10.22 10.63
C HIS A 82 -0.94 10.30 9.42
N TRP A 83 -1.23 11.13 8.41
CA TRP A 83 -0.32 11.34 7.28
C TRP A 83 0.94 12.12 7.66
N LEU A 84 0.86 13.08 8.59
CA LEU A 84 2.02 13.77 9.14
C LEU A 84 2.96 12.79 9.86
N GLU A 85 2.39 11.95 10.74
CA GLU A 85 3.13 10.90 11.46
C GLU A 85 3.75 9.90 10.49
N PHE A 86 3.00 9.46 9.49
CA PHE A 86 3.49 8.55 8.46
C PHE A 86 4.64 9.17 7.64
N ALA A 87 4.47 10.40 7.15
CA ALA A 87 5.51 11.09 6.37
C ALA A 87 6.80 11.25 7.18
N GLN A 88 6.67 11.56 8.46
CA GLN A 88 7.81 11.63 9.39
C GLN A 88 8.49 10.26 9.55
N PHE A 89 7.71 9.20 9.74
CA PHE A 89 8.21 7.83 9.85
C PHE A 89 8.98 7.39 8.60
N ILE A 90 8.44 7.64 7.39
CA ILE A 90 9.11 7.31 6.13
C ILE A 90 10.45 8.04 6.04
N TRP A 91 10.46 9.34 6.30
CA TRP A 91 11.68 10.15 6.17
C TRP A 91 12.79 9.77 7.17
N GLN A 92 12.42 9.40 8.38
CA GLN A 92 13.38 9.04 9.43
C GLN A 92 13.95 7.63 9.30
N SER A 93 13.35 6.78 8.47
CA SER A 93 13.75 5.39 8.33
C SER A 93 14.79 5.22 7.22
N PRO A 94 16.01 4.73 7.51
CA PRO A 94 17.01 4.45 6.47
C PRO A 94 16.68 3.21 5.63
N ASN A 95 15.69 2.41 6.05
CA ASN A 95 15.33 1.14 5.42
C ASN A 95 14.23 1.28 4.36
N ILE A 96 13.76 2.50 4.10
CA ILE A 96 12.63 2.77 3.20
C ILE A 96 13.10 3.66 2.07
N GLU A 97 12.82 3.22 0.85
CA GLU A 97 12.92 4.02 -0.36
C GLU A 97 11.51 4.16 -0.95
N LEU A 98 11.18 5.36 -1.45
CA LEU A 98 9.91 5.65 -2.12
C LEU A 98 10.22 6.31 -3.46
N GLU A 99 9.76 5.69 -4.55
CA GLU A 99 9.85 6.22 -5.92
C GLU A 99 8.44 6.29 -6.50
N GLY A 100 7.92 7.50 -6.71
CA GLY A 100 6.54 7.76 -7.09
C GLY A 100 5.53 7.20 -6.10
N ASN A 101 4.98 6.03 -6.40
CA ASN A 101 4.03 5.33 -5.53
C ASN A 101 4.59 4.02 -4.96
N THR A 102 5.79 3.63 -5.38
CA THR A 102 6.41 2.34 -5.07
C THR A 102 7.31 2.45 -3.86
N PHE A 103 6.97 1.72 -2.80
CA PHE A 103 7.85 1.51 -1.67
C PHE A 103 8.80 0.35 -1.96
N THR A 104 10.06 0.53 -1.59
CA THR A 104 11.04 -0.55 -1.44
C THR A 104 11.52 -0.54 0.01
N VAL A 105 11.34 -1.66 0.70
CA VAL A 105 11.63 -1.80 2.13
C VAL A 105 12.69 -2.86 2.34
N SER A 106 13.80 -2.46 2.98
CA SER A 106 14.88 -3.35 3.37
C SER A 106 14.64 -3.91 4.77
N GLY A 107 14.44 -5.22 4.85
CA GLY A 107 14.28 -5.97 6.09
C GLY A 107 15.59 -6.16 6.85
N ASN A 108 15.52 -6.28 8.17
CA ASN A 108 16.67 -6.45 9.06
C ASN A 108 17.45 -7.76 8.81
N HIS A 109 16.80 -8.76 8.19
CA HIS A 109 17.41 -10.04 7.85
C HIS A 109 17.79 -10.15 6.36
N GLY A 110 17.72 -9.03 5.61
CA GLY A 110 18.19 -8.92 4.23
C GLY A 110 17.11 -9.17 3.18
N THR A 111 15.86 -9.44 3.57
CA THR A 111 14.76 -9.50 2.61
C THR A 111 14.47 -8.10 2.06
N ILE A 112 14.18 -8.00 0.77
CA ILE A 112 13.73 -6.74 0.16
C ILE A 112 12.29 -6.92 -0.28
N PHE A 113 11.40 -6.09 0.26
CA PHE A 113 9.97 -6.07 -0.07
C PHE A 113 9.66 -4.87 -0.96
N SER A 114 8.67 -5.01 -1.85
CA SER A 114 8.22 -3.90 -2.67
C SER A 114 6.72 -3.92 -2.92
N PHE A 115 6.09 -2.75 -2.95
CA PHE A 115 4.67 -2.59 -3.24
C PHE A 115 4.33 -1.16 -3.67
N ASP A 116 3.26 -0.99 -4.42
CA ASP A 116 2.67 0.32 -4.75
C ASP A 116 1.62 0.69 -3.72
N ALA A 117 1.69 1.88 -3.12
CA ALA A 117 0.59 2.43 -2.34
C ALA A 117 -0.39 3.18 -3.25
N ASN A 118 -1.66 2.77 -3.24
CA ASN A 118 -2.72 3.46 -3.98
C ASN A 118 -3.64 4.23 -3.03
N ILE A 119 -3.44 5.55 -2.96
CA ILE A 119 -4.19 6.45 -2.08
C ILE A 119 -5.66 6.60 -2.47
N GLU A 120 -6.03 6.51 -3.75
CA GLU A 120 -7.43 6.67 -4.20
C GLU A 120 -8.34 5.55 -3.67
N PHE A 121 -7.77 4.35 -3.56
CA PHE A 121 -8.48 3.14 -3.13
C PHE A 121 -8.14 2.71 -1.70
N SER A 122 -7.16 3.35 -1.07
CA SER A 122 -6.63 2.94 0.24
C SER A 122 -6.24 1.46 0.25
N VAL A 123 -5.51 1.02 -0.79
CA VAL A 123 -4.97 -0.34 -0.91
C VAL A 123 -3.50 -0.28 -1.32
N TRP A 124 -2.74 -1.34 -1.08
CA TRP A 124 -1.48 -1.57 -1.79
C TRP A 124 -1.65 -2.59 -2.92
N LEU A 125 -0.76 -2.49 -3.90
CA LEU A 125 -0.71 -3.31 -5.12
C LEU A 125 0.72 -3.82 -5.35
N PRO A 126 0.93 -4.81 -6.23
CA PRO A 126 2.28 -5.16 -6.65
C PRO A 126 3.01 -3.94 -7.22
N PRO A 127 4.33 -3.85 -7.04
CA PRO A 127 5.11 -2.70 -7.46
C PRO A 127 4.96 -2.42 -8.96
N LYS A 128 4.87 -1.14 -9.31
CA LYS A 128 4.76 -0.63 -10.69
C LYS A 128 3.53 -1.16 -11.45
N THR A 129 2.46 -1.55 -10.75
CA THR A 129 1.22 -2.06 -11.36
C THR A 129 0.02 -1.13 -11.21
N SER A 130 0.15 -0.02 -10.48
CA SER A 130 -0.96 0.91 -10.23
C SER A 130 -1.65 1.36 -11.53
N SER A 131 -0.89 1.76 -12.56
CA SER A 131 -1.44 2.21 -13.84
C SER A 131 -2.22 1.13 -14.60
N ARG A 132 -1.83 -0.14 -14.46
CA ARG A 132 -2.50 -1.31 -15.05
C ARG A 132 -3.86 -1.57 -14.41
N HIS A 133 -3.95 -1.44 -13.08
CA HIS A 133 -5.14 -1.85 -12.34
C HIS A 133 -6.12 -0.71 -12.02
N ILE A 134 -5.70 0.56 -12.10
CA ILE A 134 -6.51 1.69 -11.62
C ILE A 134 -7.86 1.83 -12.34
N GLN A 135 -7.92 1.60 -13.66
CA GLN A 135 -9.18 1.70 -14.41
C GLN A 135 -10.16 0.60 -14.00
N ALA A 136 -9.66 -0.62 -13.81
CA ALA A 136 -10.42 -1.76 -13.34
C ALA A 136 -10.96 -1.52 -11.91
N LEU A 137 -10.11 -1.05 -10.99
CA LEU A 137 -10.51 -0.70 -9.62
C LEU A 137 -11.58 0.40 -9.59
N ARG A 138 -11.44 1.43 -10.44
CA ARG A 138 -12.47 2.49 -10.60
C ARG A 138 -13.79 1.91 -11.10
N ALA A 139 -13.77 0.97 -12.04
CA ALA A 139 -14.96 0.32 -12.56
C ALA A 139 -15.64 -0.58 -11.51
N ILE A 140 -14.85 -1.39 -10.78
CA ILE A 140 -15.32 -2.24 -9.68
C ILE A 140 -15.98 -1.39 -8.58
N ARG A 141 -15.35 -0.28 -8.16
CA ARG A 141 -15.91 0.65 -7.16
C ARG A 141 -17.23 1.27 -7.61
N LYS A 142 -17.44 1.45 -8.91
CA LYS A 142 -18.71 1.93 -9.50
C LYS A 142 -19.78 0.82 -9.63
N GLY A 143 -19.47 -0.41 -9.21
CA GLY A 143 -20.38 -1.55 -9.25
C GLY A 143 -20.38 -2.30 -10.59
N ALA A 144 -19.36 -2.12 -11.44
CA ALA A 144 -19.24 -2.92 -12.66
C ALA A 144 -19.10 -4.40 -12.29
N ARG A 145 -20.01 -5.23 -12.80
CA ARG A 145 -19.98 -6.69 -12.61
C ARG A 145 -19.69 -7.46 -13.90
N ASN A 146 -19.65 -6.78 -15.06
CA ASN A 146 -19.50 -7.23 -16.45
C ASN A 146 -19.18 -8.73 -16.68
N ARG A 147 -20.06 -9.64 -16.24
CA ARG A 147 -19.86 -11.09 -16.44
C ARG A 147 -20.10 -11.55 -17.88
N GLY A 148 -20.64 -10.68 -18.73
CA GLY A 148 -20.96 -10.97 -20.13
C GLY A 148 -19.85 -10.62 -21.12
N ASP A 149 -18.79 -9.95 -20.67
CA ASP A 149 -17.61 -9.60 -21.47
C ASP A 149 -16.39 -10.19 -20.77
N LEU A 150 -15.85 -11.26 -21.35
CA LEU A 150 -14.80 -12.07 -20.75
C LEU A 150 -13.53 -11.24 -20.51
N ASP A 151 -13.18 -10.34 -21.44
CA ASP A 151 -11.97 -9.53 -21.33
C ASP A 151 -12.09 -8.57 -20.13
N ASN A 152 -13.22 -7.87 -20.03
CA ASN A 152 -13.49 -7.00 -18.89
C ASN A 152 -13.56 -7.77 -17.56
N HIS A 153 -14.13 -8.98 -17.59
CA HIS A 153 -14.20 -9.82 -16.39
C HIS A 153 -12.81 -10.24 -15.90
N ILE A 154 -11.93 -10.70 -16.81
CA ILE A 154 -10.55 -11.08 -16.49
C ILE A 154 -9.79 -9.88 -15.92
N ILE A 155 -9.87 -8.70 -16.58
CA ILE A 155 -9.21 -7.47 -16.11
C ILE A 155 -9.66 -7.11 -14.69
N TYR A 156 -10.95 -7.24 -14.38
CA TYR A 156 -11.46 -6.95 -13.04
C TYR A 156 -10.99 -7.98 -12.00
N MET A 157 -10.96 -9.26 -12.36
CA MET A 157 -10.42 -10.30 -11.47
C MET A 157 -8.94 -10.07 -11.19
N GLU A 158 -8.13 -9.78 -12.21
CA GLU A 158 -6.70 -9.47 -12.04
C GLU A 158 -6.50 -8.30 -11.08
N ALA A 159 -7.26 -7.22 -11.26
CA ALA A 159 -7.19 -6.06 -10.37
C ALA A 159 -7.60 -6.39 -8.93
N SER A 160 -8.63 -7.20 -8.73
CA SER A 160 -9.04 -7.66 -7.40
C SER A 160 -7.97 -8.55 -6.74
N ILE A 161 -7.37 -9.49 -7.48
CA ILE A 161 -6.31 -10.37 -6.98
C ILE A 161 -5.05 -9.58 -6.64
N ALA A 162 -4.76 -8.50 -7.37
CA ALA A 162 -3.63 -7.62 -7.08
C ALA A 162 -3.80 -6.80 -5.80
N THR A 163 -5.03 -6.59 -5.30
CA THR A 163 -5.21 -5.80 -4.07
C THR A 163 -4.56 -6.46 -2.87
N TRP A 164 -3.93 -5.65 -2.02
CA TRP A 164 -3.29 -6.08 -0.78
C TRP A 164 -2.06 -6.97 -0.97
N LYS A 165 -1.49 -6.98 -2.18
CA LYS A 165 -0.33 -7.77 -2.53
C LYS A 165 0.96 -6.94 -2.49
N PHE A 166 2.04 -7.55 -2.02
CA PHE A 166 3.42 -7.05 -2.14
C PHE A 166 4.29 -8.09 -2.82
N GLU A 167 5.46 -7.68 -3.27
CA GLU A 167 6.47 -8.55 -3.87
C GLU A 167 7.71 -8.66 -2.98
N ILE A 168 8.42 -9.77 -3.16
CA ILE A 168 9.65 -10.08 -2.46
C ILE A 168 10.73 -10.25 -3.52
N LYS A 169 11.74 -9.39 -3.48
CA LYS A 169 12.79 -9.37 -4.49
C LYS A 169 13.52 -10.71 -4.52
N GLY A 170 13.78 -11.21 -5.73
CA GLY A 170 14.39 -12.52 -5.96
C GLY A 170 13.40 -13.65 -6.18
N PHE A 171 12.10 -13.42 -5.92
CA PHE A 171 11.04 -14.39 -6.19
C PHE A 171 10.10 -13.97 -7.35
N GLU A 172 10.32 -12.78 -7.95
CA GLU A 172 9.43 -12.11 -8.91
C GLU A 172 9.00 -12.97 -10.12
N GLU A 173 9.81 -13.95 -10.52
CA GLU A 173 9.54 -14.85 -11.66
C GLU A 173 9.29 -16.30 -11.24
N GLU A 174 9.27 -16.60 -9.94
CA GLU A 174 9.11 -17.97 -9.45
C GLU A 174 7.64 -18.39 -9.46
N LEU A 175 7.31 -19.37 -10.31
CA LEU A 175 6.03 -20.06 -10.27
C LEU A 175 6.10 -21.20 -9.26
N GLY A 176 5.13 -21.23 -8.34
CA GLY A 176 4.92 -22.34 -7.42
C GLY A 176 5.38 -22.06 -6.00
N PHE A 177 6.06 -23.04 -5.41
CA PHE A 177 6.46 -23.01 -4.01
C PHE A 177 7.88 -22.46 -3.83
N CYS A 178 8.02 -21.53 -2.90
CA CYS A 178 9.28 -20.96 -2.46
C CYS A 178 9.56 -21.38 -1.02
N ASP A 179 10.82 -21.55 -0.67
CA ASP A 179 11.22 -21.81 0.71
C ASP A 179 11.08 -20.54 1.56
N PHE A 180 10.61 -20.69 2.80
CA PHE A 180 10.70 -19.60 3.78
C PHE A 180 12.18 -19.26 4.05
N PRO A 181 12.51 -18.00 4.36
CA PRO A 181 13.88 -17.62 4.67
C PRO A 181 14.46 -18.41 5.85
N SER A 182 15.76 -18.66 5.78
CA SER A 182 16.47 -19.48 6.77
C SER A 182 16.47 -18.92 8.19
N HIS A 183 16.28 -17.61 8.37
CA HIS A 183 16.22 -16.98 9.68
C HIS A 183 14.89 -17.22 10.42
N ILE A 184 13.87 -17.73 9.72
CA ILE A 184 12.59 -18.09 10.33
C ILE A 184 12.64 -19.56 10.74
N GLU A 185 12.93 -19.79 12.01
CA GLU A 185 13.04 -21.13 12.58
C GLU A 185 11.69 -21.70 13.05
N GLY A 186 11.65 -23.01 13.35
CA GLY A 186 10.48 -23.63 13.99
C GLY A 186 9.24 -23.81 13.11
N LEU A 187 9.28 -23.43 11.83
CA LEU A 187 8.15 -23.56 10.91
C LEU A 187 7.75 -25.02 10.66
N GLU A 188 6.45 -25.32 10.76
CA GLU A 188 5.84 -26.62 10.44
C GLU A 188 6.00 -26.97 8.95
N VAL A 189 5.51 -26.08 8.08
CA VAL A 189 5.79 -26.13 6.63
C VAL A 189 6.97 -25.24 6.28
N LYS A 190 7.86 -25.71 5.40
CA LYS A 190 9.07 -24.99 4.97
C LYS A 190 8.90 -24.19 3.69
N GLN A 191 7.74 -24.33 3.04
CA GLN A 191 7.46 -23.72 1.75
C GLN A 191 6.13 -23.00 1.76
N PHE A 192 6.04 -21.90 1.02
CA PHE A 192 4.83 -21.15 0.76
C PHE A 192 4.64 -20.96 -0.74
N GLU A 193 3.41 -20.67 -1.16
CA GLU A 193 3.13 -20.40 -2.56
C GLU A 193 3.43 -18.93 -2.89
N HIS A 194 4.36 -18.69 -3.82
CA HIS A 194 4.92 -17.36 -4.07
C HIS A 194 3.86 -16.30 -4.36
N TRP A 195 2.83 -16.64 -5.12
CA TRP A 195 1.82 -15.67 -5.53
C TRP A 195 0.84 -15.27 -4.41
N SER A 196 0.91 -15.92 -3.25
CA SER A 196 0.05 -15.72 -2.07
C SER A 196 0.62 -14.72 -1.06
N THR A 197 1.29 -13.66 -1.53
CA THR A 197 1.87 -12.58 -0.70
C THR A 197 0.85 -11.48 -0.40
N HIS A 198 -0.27 -11.85 0.20
CA HIS A 198 -1.37 -10.92 0.52
C HIS A 198 -1.42 -10.62 2.02
N LEU A 199 -1.39 -9.34 2.38
CA LEU A 199 -1.65 -8.89 3.75
C LEU A 199 -2.70 -7.80 3.69
N TYR A 200 -3.77 -7.93 4.47
CA TYR A 200 -4.85 -6.95 4.49
C TYR A 200 -4.56 -5.82 5.48
N ALA A 201 -5.11 -4.63 5.23
CA ALA A 201 -5.10 -3.55 6.21
C ALA A 201 -5.80 -3.97 7.52
N GLU A 202 -5.11 -3.77 8.64
CA GLU A 202 -5.62 -4.09 9.99
C GLU A 202 -5.93 -2.82 10.81
N GLN A 203 -5.51 -1.64 10.35
CA GLN A 203 -5.64 -0.40 11.12
C GLN A 203 -6.84 0.46 10.68
N ALA A 204 -7.26 1.37 11.55
CA ALA A 204 -8.42 2.23 11.33
C ALA A 204 -8.26 3.22 10.15
N SER A 205 -7.01 3.61 9.84
CA SER A 205 -6.68 4.50 8.73
C SER A 205 -5.69 3.83 7.78
N PHE A 206 -5.72 4.26 6.51
CA PHE A 206 -4.77 3.79 5.51
C PHE A 206 -3.30 4.14 5.85
N PRO A 207 -2.94 5.39 6.24
CA PRO A 207 -1.57 5.69 6.66
C PRO A 207 -1.08 4.81 7.82
N ASN A 208 -1.92 4.54 8.82
CA ASN A 208 -1.54 3.67 9.93
C ASN A 208 -1.36 2.21 9.45
N SER A 209 -2.16 1.75 8.49
CA SER A 209 -2.01 0.42 7.90
C SER A 209 -0.72 0.30 7.09
N LEU A 210 -0.37 1.33 6.31
CA LEU A 210 0.92 1.40 5.61
C LEU A 210 2.09 1.38 6.59
N GLN A 211 2.02 2.19 7.66
CA GLN A 211 3.05 2.20 8.69
C GLN A 211 3.24 0.82 9.33
N ALA A 212 2.15 0.16 9.72
CA ALA A 212 2.20 -1.17 10.31
C ALA A 212 2.78 -2.21 9.34
N LEU A 213 2.38 -2.18 8.06
CA LEU A 213 2.93 -3.05 7.02
C LEU A 213 4.43 -2.86 6.85
N ILE A 214 4.88 -1.61 6.75
CA ILE A 214 6.30 -1.30 6.56
C ILE A 214 7.10 -1.67 7.81
N GLN A 215 6.56 -1.48 9.01
CA GLN A 215 7.23 -1.89 10.26
C GLN A 215 7.47 -3.41 10.32
N ILE A 216 6.49 -4.24 9.96
CA ILE A 216 6.68 -5.70 9.94
C ILE A 216 7.61 -6.15 8.80
N MET A 217 7.68 -5.39 7.69
CA MET A 217 8.66 -5.61 6.63
C MET A 217 10.09 -5.28 7.08
N ILE A 218 10.26 -4.17 7.81
CA ILE A 218 11.56 -3.79 8.40
C ILE A 218 12.01 -4.82 9.44
N GLU A 219 11.10 -5.24 10.32
CA GLU A 219 11.36 -6.31 11.30
C GLU A 219 11.83 -7.60 10.61
N ASP A 220 11.23 -7.92 9.44
CA ASP A 220 11.59 -9.08 8.61
C ASP A 220 11.41 -10.42 9.33
N GLU A 221 10.49 -10.49 10.30
CA GLU A 221 10.12 -11.73 11.01
C GLU A 221 8.60 -11.91 11.02
N SER A 222 7.89 -10.95 11.61
CA SER A 222 6.42 -10.96 11.72
C SER A 222 5.69 -11.15 10.37
N ILE A 223 6.22 -10.58 9.28
CA ILE A 223 5.66 -10.76 7.94
C ILE A 223 5.68 -12.22 7.49
N TRP A 224 6.79 -12.93 7.74
CA TRP A 224 6.95 -14.33 7.39
C TRP A 224 6.08 -15.25 8.24
N LEU A 225 5.95 -14.94 9.54
CA LEU A 225 5.04 -15.66 10.43
C LEU A 225 3.58 -15.51 9.99
N LYS A 226 3.18 -14.31 9.54
CA LYS A 226 1.84 -14.09 8.97
C LYS A 226 1.64 -14.90 7.68
N LEU A 227 2.60 -14.89 6.76
CA LEU A 227 2.53 -15.70 5.53
C LEU A 227 2.50 -17.20 5.82
N HIS A 228 3.25 -17.67 6.82
CA HIS A 228 3.23 -19.06 7.26
C HIS A 228 1.86 -19.49 7.79
N ALA A 229 1.24 -18.67 8.63
CA ALA A 229 -0.10 -18.95 9.14
C ALA A 229 -1.14 -19.01 8.00
N GLN A 230 -1.03 -18.14 7.00
CA GLN A 230 -1.88 -18.17 5.81
C GLN A 230 -1.67 -19.45 4.99
N GLU A 231 -0.41 -19.87 4.80
CA GLU A 231 -0.08 -21.09 4.07
C GLU A 231 -0.62 -22.34 4.77
N LEU A 232 -0.53 -22.42 6.10
CA LEU A 232 -1.15 -23.50 6.87
C LEU A 232 -2.67 -23.54 6.68
N ALA A 233 -3.34 -22.39 6.80
CA ALA A 233 -4.79 -22.29 6.60
C ALA A 233 -5.20 -22.72 5.18
N ARG A 234 -4.44 -22.27 4.17
CA ARG A 234 -4.67 -22.59 2.76
C ARG A 234 -4.50 -24.08 2.49
N ARG A 235 -3.51 -24.75 3.08
CA ARG A 235 -3.32 -26.20 2.95
C ARG A 235 -4.48 -26.98 3.55
N VAL A 236 -4.95 -26.60 4.75
CA VAL A 236 -6.13 -27.20 5.38
C VAL A 236 -7.38 -27.03 4.51
N GLU A 237 -7.60 -25.82 3.98
CA GLU A 237 -8.70 -25.55 3.08
C GLU A 237 -8.59 -26.41 1.80
N LEU A 238 -7.40 -26.47 1.19
CA LEU A 238 -7.17 -27.27 -0.02
C LEU A 238 -7.40 -28.76 0.21
N GLU A 239 -6.99 -29.31 1.36
CA GLU A 239 -7.27 -30.69 1.75
C GLU A 239 -8.78 -30.95 1.91
N GLU A 240 -9.50 -30.02 2.56
CA GLU A 240 -10.94 -30.13 2.71
C GLU A 240 -11.65 -30.08 1.34
N TRP A 241 -11.21 -29.20 0.45
CA TRP A 241 -11.70 -29.10 -0.92
C TRP A 241 -11.46 -30.38 -1.70
N ASN A 242 -10.23 -30.91 -1.68
CA ASN A 242 -9.87 -32.15 -2.36
C ASN A 242 -10.69 -33.33 -1.84
N ARG A 243 -11.03 -33.35 -0.55
CA ARG A 243 -11.91 -34.38 0.04
C ARG A 243 -13.35 -34.24 -0.42
N LYS A 244 -13.88 -33.01 -0.52
CA LYS A 244 -15.27 -32.75 -0.96
C LYS A 244 -15.45 -32.99 -2.46
N TRP A 245 -14.42 -32.69 -3.26
CA TRP A 245 -14.48 -32.71 -4.72
C TRP A 245 -13.28 -33.47 -5.32
N PRO A 246 -13.21 -34.80 -5.09
CA PRO A 246 -12.04 -35.61 -5.45
C PRO A 246 -11.81 -35.74 -6.96
N ASN A 247 -12.83 -35.43 -7.78
CA ASN A 247 -12.78 -35.53 -9.24
C ASN A 247 -12.67 -34.17 -9.95
N GLY A 248 -12.27 -33.12 -9.23
CA GLY A 248 -12.20 -31.75 -9.75
C GLY A 248 -13.30 -30.86 -9.20
N ARG A 249 -13.04 -29.55 -9.24
CA ARG A 249 -13.90 -28.52 -8.64
C ARG A 249 -15.16 -28.34 -9.48
N PRO A 250 -16.27 -27.90 -8.86
CA PRO A 250 -17.49 -27.53 -9.58
C PRO A 250 -17.33 -26.41 -10.60
N ASP A 251 -16.19 -25.71 -10.64
CA ASP A 251 -15.89 -24.66 -11.61
C ASP A 251 -14.92 -25.14 -12.71
N ASP A 252 -14.32 -26.33 -12.56
CA ASP A 252 -13.32 -26.88 -13.49
C ASP A 252 -13.96 -27.37 -14.81
N TRP A 253 -15.29 -27.51 -14.88
CA TRP A 253 -16.00 -27.85 -16.13
C TRP A 253 -15.92 -26.74 -17.19
N MET A 254 -15.54 -25.50 -16.82
CA MET A 254 -15.32 -24.43 -17.79
C MET A 254 -14.01 -24.58 -18.57
N TYR A 255 -13.16 -25.55 -18.23
CA TYR A 255 -11.88 -25.83 -18.88
C TYR A 255 -11.85 -27.20 -19.61
N LEU A 256 -13.01 -27.85 -19.78
CA LEU A 256 -13.22 -29.08 -20.57
C LEU A 256 -14.05 -28.78 -21.83
#